data_AF-A0A0B1TE54-F1
#
_entry.id   AF-A0A0B1TE54-F1
#
_cell.length_a   1.000
_cell.length_b   1.000
_cell.length_c   1.000
_cell.angle_alpha   90.00
_cell.angle_beta   90.00
_cell.angle_gamma   90.00
#
_symmetry.space_group_name_H-M   'P 1'
#
loop_
_entity.id
_entity.type
_entity.pdbx_description
1 polymer ?
#
loop_
_entity_poly.entity_id
_entity_poly.type
_entity_poly.pdbx_seq_one_letter_code
_entity_poly.pdbx_strand_id
1 'polypeptide(L)'
;MREEILLRKLLADGEGTGEERRFQLLNACFRSLRNPSTVSKAEAVKVLRLIDSLELSMRKQREIAEMSGRQTKEYEEMAERVDKEIAITRGKMAQAKKDLTAARLVRKNRKEYALLVGMIDDLPSRAETTRKLEDMQEELAQQQERQQQLEARLSERRNHLHALNIILANFQKLLADEDSELANDAEQSEKKDEGEDDDRSQKEKSVDTMETG
;
A
#
# COMPACT_ATOMS: atom_id res chain seq x y z
N MET A 1 -58.79 13.82 -17.20
CA MET A 1 -60.27 13.78 -17.19
C MET A 1 -60.91 13.79 -15.81
N ARG A 2 -60.79 12.76 -14.94
CA ARG A 2 -61.46 12.78 -13.61
C ARG A 2 -60.91 13.86 -12.66
N GLU A 3 -59.60 14.03 -12.61
CA GLU A 3 -58.95 15.07 -11.80
C GLU A 3 -59.26 16.49 -12.32
N GLU A 4 -59.35 16.68 -13.63
CA GLU A 4 -59.73 17.97 -14.23
C GLU A 4 -61.19 18.35 -13.95
N ILE A 5 -62.09 17.37 -13.92
CA ILE A 5 -63.50 17.57 -13.53
C ILE A 5 -63.58 17.91 -12.03
N LEU A 6 -62.79 17.21 -11.20
CA LEU A 6 -62.68 17.50 -9.77
C LEU A 6 -62.12 18.91 -9.53
N LEU A 7 -61.05 19.30 -10.22
CA LEU A 7 -60.44 20.63 -10.15
C LEU A 7 -61.41 21.73 -10.61
N ARG A 8 -62.13 21.53 -11.72
CA ARG A 8 -63.15 22.47 -12.19
C ARG A 8 -64.31 22.61 -11.21
N LYS A 9 -64.74 21.51 -10.59
CA LYS A 9 -65.80 21.53 -9.58
C LYS A 9 -65.31 22.20 -8.28
N LEU A 10 -64.07 21.92 -7.87
CA LEU A 10 -63.45 22.55 -6.71
C LEU A 10 -63.26 24.07 -6.91
N LEU A 11 -62.88 24.50 -8.12
CA LEU A 11 -62.78 25.91 -8.49
C LEU A 11 -64.17 26.58 -8.50
N ALA A 12 -65.18 25.92 -9.09
CA ALA A 12 -66.54 26.46 -9.12
C ALA A 12 -67.20 26.54 -7.73
N ASP A 13 -66.93 25.58 -6.84
CA ASP A 13 -67.40 25.58 -5.45
C ASP A 13 -66.53 26.49 -4.55
N GLY A 14 -65.23 26.62 -4.85
CA GLY A 14 -64.27 27.47 -4.14
C GLY A 14 -64.49 28.97 -4.36
N GLU A 15 -65.09 29.37 -5.49
CA GLU A 15 -65.47 30.75 -5.79
C GLU A 15 -66.77 31.20 -5.09
N GLY A 16 -67.33 30.42 -4.15
CA GLY A 16 -68.47 30.85 -3.34
C GLY A 16 -69.77 31.04 -4.12
N THR A 17 -69.86 30.55 -5.35
CA THR A 17 -71.02 30.74 -6.25
C THR A 17 -72.34 30.26 -5.64
N GLY A 18 -72.31 29.27 -4.74
CA GLY A 18 -73.49 28.81 -4.00
C GLY A 18 -73.88 29.69 -2.81
N GLU A 19 -72.93 30.33 -2.13
CA GLU A 19 -73.18 31.26 -1.01
C GLU A 19 -73.62 32.63 -1.52
N GLU A 20 -72.93 33.14 -2.56
CA GLU A 20 -73.27 34.38 -3.25
C GLU A 20 -74.71 34.35 -3.80
N ARG A 21 -75.11 33.26 -4.46
CA ARG A 21 -76.50 33.06 -4.91
C ARG A 21 -77.51 33.05 -3.76
N ARG A 22 -77.16 32.44 -2.62
CA ARG A 22 -78.02 32.43 -1.42
C ARG A 22 -78.15 33.83 -0.82
N PHE A 23 -77.08 34.61 -0.80
CA PHE A 23 -77.08 35.99 -0.35
C PHE A 23 -77.90 36.90 -1.28
N GLN A 24 -77.75 36.75 -2.59
CA GLN A 24 -78.58 37.44 -3.59
C GLN A 24 -80.07 37.10 -3.44
N LEU A 25 -80.41 35.83 -3.21
CA LEU A 25 -81.78 35.40 -2.93
C LEU A 25 -82.33 36.01 -1.64
N LEU A 26 -81.54 36.03 -0.56
CA LEU A 26 -81.91 36.67 0.70
C LEU A 26 -82.19 38.17 0.49
N ASN A 27 -81.34 38.86 -0.27
CA ASN A 27 -81.51 40.28 -0.60
C ASN A 27 -82.78 40.52 -1.45
N ALA A 28 -83.10 39.63 -2.39
CA ALA A 28 -84.37 39.68 -3.14
C ALA A 28 -85.59 39.47 -2.23
N CYS A 29 -85.53 38.53 -1.29
CA CYS A 29 -86.60 38.31 -0.32
C CYS A 29 -86.78 39.53 0.60
N PHE A 30 -85.71 40.14 1.11
CA PHE A 30 -85.81 41.36 1.92
C PHE A 30 -86.48 42.53 1.18
N ARG A 31 -86.23 42.67 -0.14
CA ARG A 31 -86.94 43.68 -0.96
C ARG A 31 -88.43 43.37 -1.08
N SER A 32 -88.81 42.10 -1.20
CA SER A 32 -90.22 41.66 -1.25
C SER A 32 -90.96 41.93 0.07
N LEU A 33 -90.32 41.70 1.21
CA LEU A 33 -90.91 41.93 2.55
C LEU A 33 -91.08 43.42 2.90
N ARG A 34 -90.45 44.33 2.15
CA ARG A 34 -90.56 45.78 2.38
C ARG A 34 -91.91 46.36 1.93
N ASN A 35 -92.66 45.63 1.10
CA ASN A 35 -93.97 46.05 0.62
C ASN A 35 -95.07 45.57 1.59
N PRO A 36 -95.81 46.46 2.27
CA PRO A 36 -96.75 46.09 3.33
C PRO A 36 -97.97 45.28 2.83
N SER A 37 -98.21 45.26 1.52
CA SER A 37 -99.29 44.51 0.86
C SER A 37 -98.94 43.07 0.51
N THR A 38 -97.67 42.65 0.61
CA THR A 38 -97.19 41.32 0.18
C THR A 38 -96.59 40.47 1.31
N VAL A 39 -96.55 40.98 2.55
CA VAL A 39 -95.88 40.28 3.66
C VAL A 39 -96.73 39.09 4.14
N SER A 40 -96.49 37.92 3.56
CA SER A 40 -97.00 36.65 4.07
C SER A 40 -96.10 36.09 5.17
N LYS A 41 -96.68 35.48 6.22
CA LYS A 41 -95.93 34.75 7.27
C LYS A 41 -94.99 33.69 6.67
N ALA A 42 -95.36 33.09 5.53
CA ALA A 42 -94.54 32.11 4.84
C ALA A 42 -93.24 32.72 4.27
N GLU A 43 -93.27 33.97 3.80
CA GLU A 43 -92.09 34.67 3.28
C GLU A 43 -91.13 35.05 4.41
N ALA A 44 -91.66 35.47 5.56
CA ALA A 44 -90.84 35.73 6.75
C ALA A 44 -90.13 34.46 7.26
N VAL A 45 -90.84 33.32 7.30
CA VAL A 45 -90.22 32.03 7.67
C VAL A 45 -89.15 31.60 6.65
N LYS A 46 -89.37 31.88 5.35
CA LYS A 46 -88.39 31.60 4.30
C LYS A 46 -87.11 32.44 4.47
N VAL A 47 -87.25 33.73 4.81
CA VAL A 47 -86.11 34.61 5.11
C VAL A 47 -85.33 34.13 6.33
N LEU A 48 -86.02 33.79 7.42
CA LEU A 48 -85.36 33.27 8.64
C LEU A 48 -84.55 32.01 8.34
N ARG A 49 -85.11 31.05 7.60
CA ARG A 49 -84.39 29.83 7.20
C ARG A 49 -83.16 30.11 6.33
N LEU A 50 -83.24 31.13 5.46
CA LEU A 50 -82.10 31.54 4.63
C LEU A 50 -80.99 32.17 5.48
N ILE A 51 -81.35 32.99 6.47
CA ILE A 51 -80.40 33.57 7.43
C ILE A 51 -79.73 32.45 8.24
N ASP A 52 -80.50 31.52 8.82
CA ASP A 52 -79.97 30.39 9.60
C ASP A 52 -78.98 29.54 8.77
N SER A 53 -79.33 29.28 7.51
CA SER A 53 -78.47 28.53 6.59
C SER A 53 -77.16 29.26 6.27
N LEU A 54 -77.21 30.58 6.09
CA LEU A 54 -76.02 31.41 5.84
C LEU A 54 -75.14 31.52 7.08
N GLU A 55 -75.71 31.71 8.26
CA GLU A 55 -74.97 31.73 9.51
C GLU A 55 -74.21 30.42 9.76
N LEU A 56 -74.88 29.28 9.51
CA LEU A 56 -74.25 27.97 9.61
C LEU A 56 -73.11 27.81 8.59
N SER A 57 -73.31 28.28 7.36
CA SER A 57 -72.27 28.28 6.32
C SER A 57 -71.05 29.10 6.77
N MET A 58 -71.27 30.31 7.30
CA MET A 58 -70.20 31.17 7.80
C MET A 58 -69.41 30.52 8.94
N ARG A 59 -70.10 29.89 9.91
CA ARG A 59 -69.44 29.17 11.01
C ARG A 59 -68.59 28.01 10.46
N LYS A 60 -69.14 27.25 9.51
CA LYS A 60 -68.40 26.17 8.84
C LYS A 60 -67.15 26.69 8.12
N GLN A 61 -67.24 27.79 7.37
CA GLN A 61 -66.08 28.36 6.67
C GLN A 61 -65.00 28.82 7.65
N ARG A 62 -65.38 29.40 8.80
CA ARG A 62 -64.42 29.76 9.85
C ARG A 62 -63.67 28.54 10.38
N GLU A 63 -64.38 27.48 10.73
CA GLU A 63 -63.77 26.23 11.22
C GLU A 63 -62.86 25.60 10.17
N ILE A 64 -63.25 25.60 8.90
CA ILE A 64 -62.41 25.11 7.80
C ILE A 64 -61.14 25.95 7.68
N ALA A 65 -61.26 27.28 7.71
CA ALA A 65 -60.10 28.18 7.62
C ALA A 65 -59.12 27.96 8.79
N GLU A 66 -59.62 27.82 10.01
CA GLU A 66 -58.80 27.51 11.18
C GLU A 66 -58.12 26.15 11.07
N MET A 67 -58.88 25.13 10.64
CA MET A 67 -58.36 23.77 10.42
C MET A 67 -57.29 23.74 9.34
N SER A 68 -57.52 24.40 8.20
CA SER A 68 -56.52 24.55 7.13
C SER A 68 -55.27 25.27 7.63
N GLY A 69 -55.42 26.34 8.43
CA GLY A 69 -54.30 27.03 9.05
C GLY A 69 -53.47 26.15 9.99
N ARG A 70 -54.11 25.25 10.75
CA ARG A 70 -53.41 24.24 11.57
C ARG A 70 -52.69 23.21 10.71
N GLN A 71 -53.36 22.68 9.68
CA GLN A 71 -52.77 21.69 8.77
C GLN A 71 -51.56 22.25 8.01
N THR A 72 -51.62 23.49 7.54
CA THR A 72 -50.47 24.14 6.88
C THR A 72 -49.24 24.16 7.78
N LYS A 73 -49.41 24.53 9.05
CA LYS A 73 -48.30 24.52 10.03
C LYS A 73 -47.75 23.12 10.28
N GLU A 74 -48.62 22.13 10.43
CA GLU A 74 -48.20 20.74 10.60
C GLU A 74 -47.40 20.24 9.38
N TYR A 75 -47.81 20.59 8.16
CA TYR A 75 -47.07 20.25 6.95
C TYR A 75 -45.73 20.96 6.85
N GLU A 76 -45.64 22.24 7.24
CA GLU A 76 -44.38 22.98 7.32
C GLU A 76 -43.41 22.33 8.30
N GLU A 77 -43.88 21.97 9.50
CA GLU A 77 -43.06 21.26 10.49
C GLU A 77 -42.61 19.89 10.01
N MET A 78 -43.47 19.15 9.31
CA MET A 78 -43.10 17.85 8.72
C MET A 78 -42.06 18.03 7.61
N ALA A 79 -42.19 19.04 6.76
CA ALA A 79 -41.21 19.34 5.72
C ALA A 79 -39.84 19.64 6.34
N GLU A 80 -39.77 20.48 7.38
CA GLU A 80 -38.52 20.75 8.08
C GLU A 80 -37.90 19.50 8.72
N ARG A 81 -38.73 18.61 9.28
CA ARG A 81 -38.25 17.34 9.85
C ARG A 81 -37.63 16.46 8.76
N VAL A 82 -38.29 16.33 7.62
CA VAL A 82 -37.78 15.58 6.48
C VAL A 82 -36.46 16.17 5.99
N ASP A 83 -36.34 17.49 5.87
CA ASP A 83 -35.09 18.14 5.46
C ASP A 83 -33.94 17.89 6.44
N LYS A 84 -34.22 17.93 7.76
CA LYS A 84 -33.24 17.60 8.81
C LYS A 84 -32.79 16.13 8.69
N GLU A 85 -33.71 15.20 8.48
CA GLU A 85 -33.39 13.78 8.31
C GLU A 85 -32.58 13.51 7.03
N ILE A 86 -32.90 14.20 5.94
CA ILE A 86 -32.12 14.15 4.69
C ILE A 86 -30.70 14.64 4.93
N ALA A 87 -30.53 15.76 5.64
CA ALA A 87 -29.20 16.29 5.97
C ALA A 87 -28.37 15.31 6.82
N ILE A 88 -28.98 14.71 7.85
CA ILE A 88 -28.34 13.69 8.69
C ILE A 88 -27.94 12.47 7.85
N THR A 89 -28.83 11.99 6.99
CA THR A 89 -28.59 10.81 6.15
C THR A 89 -27.46 11.07 5.14
N ARG A 90 -27.44 12.26 4.52
CA ARG A 90 -26.32 12.69 3.66
C ARG A 90 -25.00 12.72 4.41
N GLY A 91 -24.99 13.21 5.65
CA GLY A 91 -23.81 13.17 6.52
C GLY A 91 -23.32 11.74 6.79
N LYS A 92 -24.23 10.82 7.14
CA LYS A 92 -23.92 9.40 7.35
C LYS A 92 -23.38 8.74 6.08
N MET A 93 -23.96 9.02 4.91
CA MET A 93 -23.47 8.51 3.62
C MET A 93 -22.06 9.01 3.30
N ALA A 94 -21.77 10.28 3.56
CA ALA A 94 -20.43 10.84 3.35
C ALA A 94 -19.39 10.17 4.26
N GLN A 95 -19.75 9.92 5.53
CA GLN A 95 -18.89 9.20 6.45
C GLN A 95 -18.67 7.74 6.01
N ALA A 96 -19.74 7.02 5.68
CA ALA A 96 -19.65 5.64 5.20
C ALA A 96 -18.77 5.52 3.93
N LYS A 97 -18.80 6.53 3.05
CA LYS A 97 -17.93 6.58 1.87
C LYS A 97 -16.45 6.69 2.26
N LYS A 98 -16.11 7.53 3.25
CA LYS A 98 -14.74 7.65 3.76
C LYS A 98 -14.29 6.33 4.39
N ASP A 99 -15.12 5.74 5.23
CA ASP A 99 -14.81 4.47 5.90
C ASP A 99 -14.60 3.34 4.88
N LEU A 100 -15.43 3.29 3.82
CA LEU A 100 -15.27 2.34 2.72
C LEU A 100 -13.93 2.52 2.00
N THR A 101 -13.52 3.76 1.73
CA THR A 101 -12.21 4.01 1.09
C THR A 101 -11.04 3.59 1.98
N ALA A 102 -11.12 3.84 3.29
CA ALA A 102 -10.10 3.40 4.25
C ALA A 102 -10.04 1.86 4.33
N ALA A 103 -11.21 1.20 4.42
CA ALA A 103 -11.29 -0.26 4.44
C ALA A 103 -10.74 -0.90 3.15
N ARG A 104 -10.99 -0.28 1.98
CA ARG A 104 -10.42 -0.72 0.71
C ARG A 104 -8.89 -0.62 0.69
N LEU A 105 -8.34 0.47 1.24
CA LEU A 105 -6.90 0.65 1.36
C LEU A 105 -6.28 -0.43 2.27
N VAL A 106 -6.85 -0.66 3.45
CA VAL A 106 -6.39 -1.72 4.36
C VAL A 106 -6.45 -3.09 3.68
N ARG A 107 -7.52 -3.38 2.94
CA ARG A 107 -7.62 -4.64 2.18
C ARG A 107 -6.54 -4.76 1.10
N LYS A 108 -6.22 -3.67 0.39
CA LYS A 108 -5.15 -3.65 -0.62
C LYS A 108 -3.80 -3.91 0.04
N ASN A 109 -3.47 -3.17 1.10
CA ASN A 109 -2.22 -3.35 1.84
C ASN A 109 -2.09 -4.78 2.38
N ARG A 110 -3.17 -5.36 2.93
CA ARG A 110 -3.16 -6.75 3.42
C ARG A 110 -2.85 -7.77 2.32
N LYS A 111 -3.35 -7.55 1.09
CA LYS A 111 -3.02 -8.40 -0.06
C LYS A 111 -1.56 -8.26 -0.48
N GLU A 112 -1.05 -7.04 -0.51
CA GLU A 112 0.37 -6.75 -0.82
C GLU A 112 1.30 -7.37 0.22
N TYR A 113 0.97 -7.26 1.51
CA TYR A 113 1.71 -7.93 2.58
C TYR A 113 1.65 -9.44 2.46
N ALA A 114 0.49 -10.03 2.15
CA ALA A 114 0.38 -11.47 1.94
C ALA A 114 1.26 -11.96 0.77
N LEU A 115 1.34 -11.18 -0.31
CA LEU A 115 2.23 -11.49 -1.44
C LEU A 115 3.71 -11.43 -1.01
N LEU A 116 4.11 -10.38 -0.29
CA LEU A 116 5.47 -10.23 0.21
C LEU A 116 5.85 -11.35 1.17
N VAL A 117 4.94 -11.74 2.06
CA VAL A 117 5.15 -12.88 2.97
C VAL A 117 5.37 -14.16 2.17
N GLY A 118 4.54 -14.43 1.15
CA GLY A 118 4.76 -15.59 0.28
C GLY A 118 6.13 -15.60 -0.39
N MET A 119 6.60 -14.44 -0.89
CA MET A 119 7.94 -14.31 -1.47
C MET A 119 9.06 -14.50 -0.43
N ILE A 120 8.83 -14.12 0.83
CA ILE A 120 9.81 -14.29 1.93
C ILE A 120 9.84 -15.75 2.39
N ASP A 121 8.71 -16.44 2.41
CA ASP A 121 8.60 -17.85 2.82
C ASP A 121 9.33 -18.79 1.84
N ASP A 122 9.47 -18.39 0.56
CA ASP A 122 10.28 -19.11 -0.43
C ASP A 122 11.80 -19.04 -0.14
N LEU A 123 12.24 -18.08 0.68
CA LEU A 123 13.64 -17.90 1.06
C LEU A 123 13.96 -18.69 2.34
N PRO A 124 15.17 -19.25 2.46
CA PRO A 124 15.58 -19.95 3.67
C PRO A 124 15.59 -19.00 4.88
N SER A 125 15.31 -19.55 6.06
CA SER A 125 15.27 -18.76 7.28
C SER A 125 16.59 -18.04 7.53
N ARG A 126 16.50 -16.81 8.04
CA ARG A 126 17.68 -16.02 8.43
C ARG A 126 18.54 -16.77 9.46
N ALA A 127 17.93 -17.52 10.36
CA ALA A 127 18.65 -18.30 11.37
C ALA A 127 19.43 -19.48 10.74
N GLU A 128 18.87 -20.11 9.71
CA GLU A 128 19.52 -21.21 9.02
C GLU A 128 20.69 -20.72 8.15
N THR A 129 20.49 -19.62 7.44
CA THR A 129 21.54 -19.00 6.61
C THR A 129 22.70 -18.44 7.43
N THR A 130 22.42 -17.88 8.61
CA THR A 130 23.47 -17.43 9.55
C THR A 130 24.27 -18.59 10.10
N ARG A 131 23.64 -19.69 10.53
CA ARG A 131 24.36 -20.90 10.94
C ARG A 131 25.25 -21.47 9.83
N LYS A 132 24.72 -21.60 8.61
CA LYS A 132 25.52 -22.07 7.46
C LYS A 132 26.72 -21.16 7.18
N LEU A 133 26.59 -19.85 7.39
CA LEU A 133 27.71 -18.91 7.25
C LEU A 133 28.76 -19.11 8.34
N GLU A 134 28.33 -19.31 9.59
CA GLU A 134 29.23 -19.60 10.72
C GLU A 134 29.99 -20.92 10.49
N ASP A 135 29.29 -21.99 10.12
CA ASP A 135 29.89 -23.30 9.82
C ASP A 135 30.93 -23.19 8.68
N MET A 136 30.58 -22.51 7.58
CA MET A 136 31.50 -22.28 6.45
C MET A 136 32.72 -21.43 6.84
N GLN A 137 32.56 -20.46 7.76
CA GLN A 137 33.66 -19.66 8.28
C GLN A 137 34.61 -20.50 9.13
N GLU A 138 34.08 -21.38 9.98
CA GLU A 138 34.90 -22.30 10.77
C GLU A 138 35.65 -23.29 9.88
N GLU A 139 34.99 -23.87 8.87
CA GLU A 139 35.64 -24.77 7.90
C GLU A 139 36.76 -24.07 7.15
N LEU A 140 36.54 -22.83 6.72
CA LEU A 140 37.54 -22.04 6.01
C LEU A 140 38.75 -21.72 6.89
N ALA A 141 38.53 -21.38 8.16
CA ALA A 141 39.60 -21.18 9.13
C ALA A 141 40.42 -22.47 9.37
N GLN A 142 39.74 -23.62 9.52
CA GLN A 142 40.42 -24.92 9.68
C GLN A 142 41.24 -25.31 8.44
N GLN A 143 40.73 -25.03 7.23
CA GLN A 143 41.46 -25.28 6.00
C GLN A 143 42.70 -24.38 5.87
N GLN A 144 42.58 -23.09 6.22
CA GLN A 144 43.71 -22.17 6.25
C GLN A 144 44.79 -22.62 7.24
N GLU A 145 44.39 -23.08 8.44
CA GLU A 145 45.34 -23.61 9.41
C GLU A 145 46.04 -24.87 8.89
N ARG A 146 45.29 -25.83 8.31
CA ARG A 146 45.89 -27.02 7.68
C ARG A 146 46.85 -26.66 6.55
N GLN A 147 46.49 -25.67 5.72
CA GLN A 147 47.38 -25.21 4.66
C GLN A 147 48.68 -24.67 5.22
N GLN A 148 48.62 -23.80 6.25
CA GLN A 148 49.81 -23.27 6.92
C GLN A 148 50.68 -24.38 7.51
N GLN A 149 50.08 -25.40 8.15
CA GLN A 149 50.81 -26.55 8.69
C GLN A 149 51.50 -27.36 7.59
N LEU A 150 50.85 -27.57 6.45
CA LEU A 150 51.43 -28.28 5.31
C LEU A 150 52.56 -27.49 4.66
N GLU A 151 52.40 -26.18 4.49
CA GLU A 151 53.45 -25.28 3.99
C GLU A 151 54.69 -25.28 4.91
N ALA A 152 54.48 -25.28 6.24
CA ALA A 152 55.56 -25.41 7.21
C ALA A 152 56.29 -26.76 7.10
N ARG A 153 55.56 -27.87 6.96
CA ARG A 153 56.18 -29.19 6.74
C ARG A 153 56.93 -29.28 5.41
N LEU A 154 56.42 -28.64 4.36
CA LEU A 154 57.09 -28.57 3.06
C LEU A 154 58.39 -27.78 3.13
N SER A 155 58.41 -26.65 3.85
CA SER A 155 59.61 -25.84 4.03
C SER A 155 60.67 -26.60 4.84
N GLU A 156 60.27 -27.30 5.90
CA GLU A 156 61.17 -28.16 6.69
C GLU A 156 61.80 -29.26 5.83
N ARG A 157 61.00 -29.97 5.02
CA ARG A 157 61.53 -30.98 4.07
C ARG A 157 62.48 -30.38 3.05
N ARG A 158 62.19 -29.18 2.55
CA ARG A 158 63.08 -28.46 1.63
C ARG A 158 64.42 -28.14 2.31
N ASN A 159 64.39 -27.75 3.58
CA ASN A 159 65.60 -27.52 4.38
C ASN A 159 66.39 -28.82 4.61
N HIS A 160 65.72 -29.94 4.92
CA HIS A 160 66.37 -31.25 5.05
C HIS A 160 67.05 -31.69 3.75
N LEU A 161 66.38 -31.54 2.60
CA LEU A 161 66.97 -31.83 1.29
C LEU A 161 68.17 -30.93 0.99
N HIS A 162 68.10 -29.65 1.37
CA HIS A 162 69.22 -28.73 1.19
C HIS A 162 70.42 -29.14 2.05
N ALA A 163 70.20 -29.49 3.33
CA ALA A 163 71.25 -30.01 4.20
C ALA A 163 71.87 -31.30 3.66
N LEU A 164 71.05 -32.23 3.16
CA LEU A 164 71.53 -33.46 2.54
C LEU A 164 72.35 -33.20 1.28
N ASN A 165 71.95 -32.24 0.44
CA ASN A 165 72.74 -31.81 -0.72
C ASN A 165 74.10 -31.22 -0.30
N ILE A 166 74.17 -30.44 0.79
CA ILE A 166 75.43 -29.93 1.31
C ILE A 166 76.32 -31.09 1.79
N ILE A 167 75.76 -32.05 2.52
CA ILE A 167 76.50 -33.24 2.97
C ILE A 167 77.02 -34.05 1.78
N LEU A 168 76.19 -34.28 0.76
CA LEU A 168 76.61 -34.97 -0.47
C LEU A 168 77.72 -34.21 -1.21
N ALA A 169 77.62 -32.90 -1.33
CA ALA A 169 78.67 -32.08 -1.94
C ALA A 169 79.98 -32.16 -1.15
N ASN A 170 79.90 -32.15 0.19
CA ASN A 170 81.07 -32.32 1.05
C ASN A 170 81.68 -33.72 0.93
N PHE A 171 80.86 -34.78 0.84
CA PHE A 171 81.35 -36.14 0.60
C PHE A 171 81.99 -36.29 -0.79
N GLN A 172 81.38 -35.72 -1.83
CA GLN A 172 81.98 -35.69 -3.17
C GLN A 172 83.32 -34.97 -3.16
N LYS A 173 83.42 -33.87 -2.42
CA LYS A 173 84.68 -33.16 -2.24
C LYS A 173 85.70 -34.01 -1.48
N LEU A 174 85.30 -34.67 -0.39
CA LEU A 174 86.18 -35.55 0.38
C LEU A 174 86.70 -36.73 -0.46
N LEU A 175 85.83 -37.35 -1.28
CA LEU A 175 86.22 -38.40 -2.23
C LEU A 175 87.17 -37.87 -3.31
N ALA A 176 86.91 -36.66 -3.84
CA ALA A 176 87.81 -36.04 -4.80
C ALA A 176 89.17 -35.68 -4.18
N ASP A 177 89.17 -35.25 -2.92
CA ASP A 177 90.39 -34.94 -2.15
C ASP A 177 91.18 -36.24 -1.84
N GLU A 178 90.52 -37.34 -1.44
CA GLU A 178 91.13 -38.68 -1.26
C GLU A 178 91.67 -39.27 -2.57
N ASP A 179 90.93 -39.15 -3.68
CA ASP A 179 91.43 -39.54 -5.01
C ASP A 179 92.66 -38.70 -5.41
N SER A 180 92.74 -37.43 -4.98
CA SER A 180 93.91 -36.57 -5.19
C SER A 180 95.08 -36.92 -4.26
N GLU A 181 94.83 -37.35 -3.03
CA GLU A 181 95.89 -37.82 -2.10
C GLU A 181 96.45 -39.16 -2.55
N LEU A 182 95.62 -40.08 -3.06
CA LEU A 182 96.06 -41.34 -3.67
C LEU A 182 96.83 -41.13 -4.98
N ALA A 183 96.47 -40.10 -5.77
CA ALA A 183 97.25 -39.69 -6.93
C ALA A 183 98.59 -39.06 -6.53
N ASN A 184 98.64 -38.26 -5.46
CA ASN A 184 99.86 -37.65 -4.95
C ASN A 184 100.81 -38.66 -4.27
N ASP A 185 100.30 -39.69 -3.59
CA ASP A 185 101.11 -40.79 -3.02
C ASP A 185 101.64 -41.73 -4.12
N ALA A 186 100.93 -41.86 -5.24
CA ALA A 186 101.45 -42.53 -6.44
C ALA A 186 102.53 -41.71 -7.15
N GLU A 187 102.39 -40.38 -7.22
CA GLU A 187 103.36 -39.46 -7.84
C GLU A 187 104.65 -39.26 -7.02
N GLN A 188 104.67 -39.50 -5.70
CA GLN A 188 105.92 -39.44 -4.92
C GLN A 188 106.86 -40.65 -5.12
N SER A 189 106.39 -41.75 -5.74
CA SER A 189 107.26 -42.90 -6.07
C SER A 189 107.81 -42.87 -7.51
N GLU A 190 107.24 -42.07 -8.40
CA GLU A 190 107.62 -41.99 -9.81
C GLU A 190 107.81 -40.53 -10.24
N LYS A 191 109.03 -40.01 -10.07
CA LYS A 191 109.73 -39.02 -10.94
C LYS A 191 110.80 -38.28 -10.12
N LYS A 192 111.94 -38.93 -9.85
CA LYS A 192 113.19 -38.64 -10.57
C LYS A 192 113.01 -38.28 -12.06
N ASP A 193 113.80 -37.30 -12.47
CA ASP A 193 114.06 -36.80 -13.83
C ASP A 193 113.10 -35.72 -14.38
N GLU A 194 113.49 -34.48 -14.07
CA GLU A 194 113.83 -33.38 -14.99
C GLU A 194 113.33 -33.50 -16.46
N GLY A 195 112.80 -32.46 -17.11
CA GLY A 195 112.86 -31.05 -16.78
C GLY A 195 112.07 -30.14 -17.74
N GLU A 196 112.50 -28.88 -17.68
CA GLU A 196 111.92 -27.59 -18.05
C GLU A 196 111.29 -27.35 -19.43
N ASP A 197 110.55 -26.23 -19.44
CA ASP A 197 110.17 -25.29 -20.52
C ASP A 197 108.82 -25.51 -21.22
N ASP A 198 107.80 -24.72 -20.89
CA ASP A 198 107.50 -23.32 -21.28
C ASP A 198 106.68 -23.28 -22.58
N ASP A 199 105.42 -22.83 -22.50
CA ASP A 199 104.87 -21.75 -23.33
C ASP A 199 103.33 -21.59 -23.14
N ARG A 200 102.96 -20.32 -23.02
CA ARG A 200 101.76 -19.62 -23.53
C ARG A 200 100.37 -19.71 -22.88
N SER A 201 100.15 -18.61 -22.16
CA SER A 201 98.93 -17.83 -21.96
C SER A 201 98.23 -17.35 -23.25
N GLN A 202 96.88 -17.33 -23.22
CA GLN A 202 95.90 -16.37 -23.80
C GLN A 202 94.49 -16.87 -23.37
N LYS A 203 93.64 -16.24 -22.53
CA LYS A 203 93.01 -14.89 -22.50
C LYS A 203 92.47 -14.53 -23.89
N GLU A 204 91.17 -14.34 -24.16
CA GLU A 204 90.13 -13.46 -23.60
C GLU A 204 88.73 -14.03 -24.02
N LYS A 205 87.61 -13.99 -23.28
CA LYS A 205 86.75 -12.92 -22.70
C LYS A 205 86.06 -11.97 -23.70
N SER A 206 84.76 -12.22 -23.99
CA SER A 206 83.62 -11.26 -24.11
C SER A 206 82.39 -12.03 -24.67
N VAL A 207 81.24 -12.17 -23.98
CA VAL A 207 80.17 -11.17 -23.71
C VAL A 207 79.69 -10.55 -25.04
N ASP A 208 78.43 -10.65 -25.50
CA ASP A 208 77.21 -10.29 -24.80
C ASP A 208 75.93 -10.85 -25.45
N THR A 209 74.89 -10.80 -24.63
CA THR A 209 73.45 -11.04 -24.74
C THR A 209 72.70 -10.65 -26.03
N MET A 210 71.65 -11.44 -26.30
CA MET A 210 70.40 -10.92 -26.86
C MET A 210 69.21 -11.71 -26.26
N GLU A 211 68.42 -11.04 -25.43
CA GLU A 211 67.14 -11.51 -24.89
C GLU A 211 66.11 -11.68 -26.01
N THR A 212 65.34 -12.76 -25.94
CA THR A 212 64.08 -12.95 -26.67
C THR A 212 63.04 -13.56 -25.75
N GLY A 213 61.85 -12.96 -25.71
CA GLY A 213 60.58 -13.62 -25.41
C GLY A 213 60.01 -13.37 -24.03
#